data_AF-A0A7V3RXC5-F1
#
_entry.id   AF-A0A7V3RXC5-F1
#
_cell.length_a   1.000
_cell.length_b   1.000
_cell.length_c   1.000
_cell.angle_alpha   90.00
_cell.angle_beta   90.00
_cell.angle_gamma   90.00
#
_symmetry.space_group_name_H-M   'P 1'
#
loop_
_entity.id
_entity.type
_entity.pdbx_description
1 polymer ?
#
loop_
_entity_poly.entity_id
_entity_poly.type
_entity_poly.pdbx_seq_one_letter_code
_entity_poly.pdbx_strand_id
1 'polypeptide(L)'
;VKISEDGEILVKSRFMYSGYYKNPEATAAKLRDGYYCSGDFGYIDEEGHLIVIDRMEDLKPLSGGRKFSPQYIEVRLRFSPFIKDVLVVGGEQRDFVAALVNIDLENVGRYAEANHIPYTTFADLSQKEKVIQLVREEIRRVNRTLPEHARVVRFVNLHKEFDPDEAELTRTRKIRRSFVEERYRDLIEAIYAGKDRLTVEAVVRYRDGRQGIVSTVIFVNDV
;
A
#
# COMPACT_ATOMS: atom_id res chain seq x y z
N VAL A 1 -17.30 -23.47 -4.90
CA VAL A 1 -16.27 -22.48 -5.28
C VAL A 1 -14.92 -23.17 -5.21
N LYS A 2 -13.99 -22.87 -6.11
CA LYS A 2 -12.60 -23.36 -6.04
C LYS A 2 -11.64 -22.22 -6.37
N ILE A 3 -10.37 -22.36 -6.00
CA ILE A 3 -9.31 -21.41 -6.33
C ILE A 3 -8.43 -22.02 -7.43
N SER A 4 -8.06 -21.25 -8.45
CA SER A 4 -7.13 -21.69 -9.49
C SER A 4 -5.69 -21.74 -8.98
N GLU A 5 -4.77 -22.33 -9.74
CA GLU A 5 -3.33 -22.32 -9.40
C GLU A 5 -2.77 -20.89 -9.30
N ASP A 6 -3.32 -19.96 -10.10
CA ASP A 6 -2.96 -18.53 -10.08
C ASP A 6 -3.69 -17.73 -8.98
N GLY A 7 -4.54 -18.38 -8.17
CA GLY A 7 -5.32 -17.75 -7.10
C GLY A 7 -6.63 -17.10 -7.54
N GLU A 8 -7.09 -17.36 -8.77
CA GLU A 8 -8.39 -16.84 -9.25
C GLU A 8 -9.55 -17.60 -8.61
N ILE A 9 -10.58 -16.88 -8.19
CA ILE A 9 -11.81 -17.43 -7.65
C ILE A 9 -12.66 -17.96 -8.81
N LEU A 10 -12.95 -19.27 -8.78
CA LEU A 10 -13.75 -19.97 -9.76
C LEU A 10 -15.08 -20.40 -9.16
N VAL A 11 -16.17 -19.97 -9.80
CA VAL A 11 -17.54 -20.17 -9.29
C VAL A 11 -18.30 -21.13 -10.18
N LYS A 12 -19.02 -22.07 -9.57
CA LYS A 12 -19.99 -22.93 -10.26
C LYS A 12 -21.26 -22.97 -9.45
N SER A 13 -22.38 -22.66 -10.10
CA SER A 13 -23.70 -22.55 -9.46
C SER A 13 -24.78 -23.03 -10.44
N ARG A 14 -25.94 -23.41 -9.93
CA ARG A 14 -27.15 -23.65 -10.76
C ARG A 14 -27.71 -22.37 -11.38
N PHE A 15 -27.27 -21.21 -10.89
CA PHE A 15 -27.73 -19.89 -11.31
C PHE A 15 -26.67 -19.13 -12.11
N MET A 16 -25.88 -19.85 -12.92
CA MET A 16 -24.89 -19.21 -13.77
C MET A 16 -25.57 -18.38 -14.87
N TYR A 17 -24.99 -17.24 -15.21
CA TYR A 17 -25.48 -16.39 -16.30
C TYR A 17 -25.36 -17.11 -17.66
N SER A 18 -26.27 -16.82 -18.59
CA SER A 18 -26.34 -17.47 -19.92
C SER A 18 -25.29 -16.98 -20.92
N GLY A 19 -24.39 -16.09 -20.50
CA GLY A 19 -23.41 -15.43 -21.35
C GLY A 19 -23.69 -13.96 -21.60
N TYR A 20 -22.76 -13.33 -22.31
CA TYR A 20 -22.86 -11.95 -22.75
C TYR A 20 -23.70 -11.84 -24.02
N TYR A 21 -24.59 -10.84 -24.07
CA TYR A 21 -25.46 -10.61 -25.22
C TYR A 21 -24.65 -10.37 -26.51
N LYS A 22 -24.91 -11.18 -27.54
CA LYS A 22 -24.23 -11.14 -28.85
C LYS A 22 -22.70 -11.24 -28.79
N ASN A 23 -22.14 -11.77 -27.70
CA ASN A 23 -20.70 -11.92 -27.55
C ASN A 23 -20.33 -13.34 -27.05
N PRO A 24 -20.38 -14.34 -27.95
CA PRO A 24 -20.05 -15.72 -27.60
C PRO A 24 -18.57 -15.89 -27.23
N GLU A 25 -17.66 -15.11 -27.82
CA GLU A 25 -16.22 -15.17 -27.51
C GLU A 25 -15.92 -14.75 -26.07
N ALA A 26 -16.44 -13.59 -25.65
CA ALA A 26 -16.30 -13.13 -24.27
C ALA A 26 -16.96 -14.09 -23.27
N THR A 27 -18.05 -14.75 -23.68
CA THR A 27 -18.74 -15.76 -22.86
C THR A 27 -17.85 -16.98 -22.65
N ALA A 28 -17.28 -17.52 -23.73
CA ALA A 28 -16.37 -18.65 -23.67
C ALA A 28 -15.11 -18.32 -22.87
N ALA A 29 -14.56 -17.10 -23.01
CA ALA A 29 -13.38 -16.66 -22.28
C ALA A 29 -13.56 -16.62 -20.76
N LYS A 30 -14.81 -16.45 -20.29
CA LYS A 30 -15.16 -16.44 -18.86
C LYS A 30 -15.55 -17.81 -18.31
N LEU A 31 -15.56 -18.86 -19.13
CA LEU A 31 -15.92 -20.21 -18.71
C LEU A 31 -14.75 -21.17 -18.93
N ARG A 32 -14.29 -21.83 -17.86
CA ARG A 32 -13.25 -22.86 -17.90
C ARG A 32 -13.76 -24.11 -17.20
N ASP A 33 -13.87 -25.23 -17.93
CA ASP A 33 -14.36 -26.53 -17.41
C ASP A 33 -15.72 -26.44 -16.66
N GLY A 34 -16.61 -25.57 -17.15
CA GLY A 34 -17.92 -25.33 -16.54
C GLY A 34 -17.89 -24.50 -15.25
N TYR A 35 -16.76 -23.84 -14.95
CA TYR A 35 -16.64 -22.81 -13.91
C TYR A 35 -16.57 -21.42 -14.54
N TYR A 36 -17.16 -20.44 -13.88
CA TYR A 36 -17.00 -19.02 -14.19
C TYR A 36 -15.69 -18.50 -13.59
N CYS A 37 -14.88 -17.90 -14.44
CA CYS A 37 -13.65 -17.19 -14.09
C CYS A 37 -14.01 -15.77 -13.65
N SER A 38 -14.03 -15.52 -12.33
CA SER A 38 -14.55 -14.25 -11.82
C SER A 38 -13.63 -13.06 -12.11
N GLY A 39 -12.34 -13.32 -12.38
CA GLY A 39 -11.31 -12.30 -12.45
C GLY A 39 -10.94 -11.72 -11.09
N ASP A 40 -11.36 -12.34 -9.98
CA ASP A 40 -11.01 -11.93 -8.63
C ASP A 40 -9.97 -12.89 -8.04
N PHE A 41 -8.97 -12.33 -7.38
CA PHE A 41 -7.94 -13.05 -6.64
C PHE A 41 -8.39 -13.28 -5.20
N GLY A 42 -8.18 -14.49 -4.68
CA GLY A 42 -8.49 -14.81 -3.30
C GLY A 42 -8.02 -16.19 -2.87
N TYR A 43 -8.34 -16.52 -1.62
CA TYR A 43 -8.04 -17.83 -1.05
C TYR A 43 -9.19 -18.28 -0.14
N ILE A 44 -9.17 -19.56 0.23
CA ILE A 44 -10.06 -20.11 1.24
C ILE A 44 -9.21 -20.34 2.49
N ASP A 45 -9.64 -19.79 3.63
CA ASP A 45 -8.93 -19.94 4.90
C ASP A 45 -9.15 -21.32 5.54
N GLU A 46 -8.50 -21.56 6.69
CA GLU A 46 -8.59 -22.84 7.41
C GLU A 46 -10.00 -23.15 7.93
N GLU A 47 -10.85 -22.13 8.10
CA GLU A 47 -12.25 -22.26 8.52
C GLU A 47 -13.21 -22.47 7.33
N GLY A 48 -12.69 -22.42 6.10
CA GLY A 48 -13.47 -22.60 4.88
C GLY A 48 -14.12 -21.31 4.35
N HIS A 49 -13.74 -20.14 4.87
CA HIS A 49 -14.24 -18.85 4.39
C HIS A 49 -13.48 -18.41 3.13
N LEU A 50 -14.23 -17.94 2.13
CA LEU A 50 -13.66 -17.32 0.93
C LEU A 50 -13.24 -15.87 1.25
N ILE A 51 -11.94 -15.62 1.13
CA ILE A 51 -11.36 -14.29 1.27
C ILE A 51 -11.06 -13.72 -0.11
N VAL A 52 -11.82 -12.69 -0.50
CA VAL A 52 -11.60 -11.93 -1.73
C VAL A 52 -10.60 -10.81 -1.47
N ILE A 53 -9.55 -10.75 -2.27
CA ILE A 53 -8.46 -9.79 -2.09
C ILE A 53 -8.62 -8.62 -3.07
N ASP A 54 -8.55 -8.88 -4.38
CA ASP A 54 -8.57 -7.84 -5.40
C ASP A 54 -8.89 -8.43 -6.77
N ARG A 55 -8.91 -7.60 -7.82
CA ARG A 55 -8.93 -8.09 -9.19
C ARG A 55 -7.59 -8.72 -9.58
N MET A 56 -7.65 -9.77 -10.39
CA MET A 56 -6.46 -10.40 -10.97
C MET A 56 -5.59 -9.41 -11.76
N GLU A 57 -6.21 -8.42 -12.42
CA GLU A 57 -5.52 -7.38 -13.19
C GLU A 57 -4.89 -6.28 -12.33
N ASP A 58 -5.34 -6.12 -11.08
CA ASP A 58 -4.84 -5.11 -10.13
C ASP A 58 -3.68 -5.63 -9.26
N LEU A 59 -3.34 -6.93 -9.37
CA LEU A 59 -2.20 -7.52 -8.70
C LEU A 59 -0.88 -7.01 -9.27
N LYS A 60 0.06 -6.65 -8.39
CA LYS A 60 1.45 -6.34 -8.76
C LYS A 60 2.35 -7.58 -8.62
N PRO A 61 3.32 -7.76 -9.52
CA PRO A 61 4.31 -8.82 -9.39
C PRO A 61 5.32 -8.53 -8.27
N LEU A 62 5.88 -9.61 -7.73
CA LEU A 62 7.08 -9.67 -6.89
C LEU A 62 8.08 -10.62 -7.54
N SER A 63 9.32 -10.60 -7.06
CA SER A 63 10.32 -11.57 -7.51
C SER A 63 9.86 -13.01 -7.27
N GLY A 64 10.31 -13.89 -8.17
CA GLY A 64 9.97 -15.31 -8.13
C GLY A 64 8.54 -15.63 -8.59
N GLY A 65 7.90 -14.75 -9.38
CA GLY A 65 6.56 -14.99 -9.95
C GLY A 65 5.41 -14.82 -8.96
N ARG A 66 5.69 -14.39 -7.73
CA ARG A 66 4.69 -14.13 -6.69
C ARG A 66 3.94 -12.83 -7.00
N LYS A 67 2.76 -12.64 -6.41
CA LYS A 67 1.92 -11.47 -6.63
C LYS A 67 1.36 -10.95 -5.31
N PHE A 68 1.01 -9.67 -5.27
CA PHE A 68 0.32 -9.05 -4.15
C PHE A 68 -0.65 -7.96 -4.63
N SER A 69 -1.65 -7.63 -3.82
CA SER A 69 -2.51 -6.46 -4.07
C SER A 69 -2.01 -5.27 -3.25
N PRO A 70 -1.50 -4.20 -3.88
CA PRO A 70 -1.21 -2.96 -3.18
C PRO A 70 -2.47 -2.37 -2.56
N GLN A 71 -3.59 -2.32 -3.30
CA GLN A 71 -4.82 -1.65 -2.86
C GLN A 71 -5.40 -2.31 -1.61
N TYR A 72 -5.37 -3.64 -1.53
CA TYR A 72 -5.86 -4.39 -0.38
C TYR A 72 -5.15 -3.98 0.92
N ILE A 73 -3.83 -3.79 0.85
CA ILE A 73 -2.99 -3.37 1.97
C ILE A 73 -3.24 -1.88 2.27
N GLU A 74 -3.25 -1.03 1.25
CA GLU A 74 -3.45 0.41 1.40
C GLU A 74 -4.79 0.77 2.04
N VAL A 75 -5.86 0.14 1.59
CA VAL A 75 -7.21 0.34 2.14
C VAL A 75 -7.26 -0.09 3.60
N ARG A 76 -6.67 -1.25 3.95
CA ARG A 76 -6.66 -1.76 5.34
C ARG A 76 -5.85 -0.89 6.29
N LEU A 77 -4.73 -0.36 5.84
CA LEU A 77 -3.90 0.55 6.63
C LEU A 77 -4.60 1.88 6.86
N ARG A 78 -5.30 2.43 5.85
CA ARG A 78 -6.10 3.67 5.99
C ARG A 78 -7.30 3.56 6.94
N PHE A 79 -7.68 2.37 7.39
CA PHE A 79 -8.64 2.23 8.48
C PHE A 79 -8.04 2.54 9.86
N SER A 80 -6.70 2.56 9.99
CA SER A 80 -6.07 3.04 11.21
C SER A 80 -6.29 4.54 11.35
N PRO A 81 -6.66 5.04 12.54
CA PRO A 81 -6.77 6.48 12.77
C PRO A 81 -5.41 7.20 12.63
N PHE A 82 -4.29 6.47 12.68
CA PHE A 82 -2.94 7.04 12.66
C PHE A 82 -2.34 7.15 11.25
N ILE A 83 -2.97 6.55 10.24
CA ILE A 83 -2.46 6.50 8.87
C ILE A 83 -3.42 7.25 7.94
N LYS A 84 -2.94 8.36 7.37
CA LYS A 84 -3.71 9.19 6.44
C LYS A 84 -3.81 8.55 5.06
N ASP A 85 -2.65 8.25 4.52
CA ASP A 85 -2.45 7.73 3.18
C ASP A 85 -1.23 6.81 3.20
N VAL A 86 -1.18 5.88 2.26
CA VAL A 86 -0.06 4.94 2.13
C VAL A 86 0.09 4.56 0.67
N LEU A 87 1.34 4.53 0.23
CA LEU A 87 1.73 3.94 -1.03
C LEU A 87 2.46 2.63 -0.74
N VAL A 88 1.85 1.51 -1.14
CA VAL A 88 2.47 0.19 -1.06
C VAL A 88 3.19 -0.09 -2.37
N VAL A 89 4.46 -0.47 -2.27
CA VAL A 89 5.36 -0.67 -3.40
C VAL A 89 5.92 -2.10 -3.42
N GLY A 90 6.29 -2.53 -4.61
CA GLY A 90 6.81 -3.85 -4.96
C GLY A 90 7.12 -3.86 -6.45
N GLY A 91 7.56 -5.00 -6.98
CA GLY A 91 7.81 -5.16 -8.40
C GLY A 91 8.50 -6.47 -8.71
N GLU A 92 8.56 -6.81 -9.99
CA GLU A 92 9.13 -8.08 -10.47
C GLU A 92 10.60 -8.29 -10.06
N GLN A 93 11.34 -7.21 -9.83
CA GLN A 93 12.73 -7.23 -9.34
C GLN A 93 12.86 -7.02 -7.83
N ARG A 94 11.76 -7.06 -7.08
CA ARG A 94 11.73 -6.78 -5.63
C ARG A 94 11.28 -8.01 -4.86
N ASP A 95 12.05 -8.38 -3.84
CA ASP A 95 11.83 -9.62 -3.08
C ASP A 95 10.69 -9.56 -2.05
N PHE A 96 10.28 -8.35 -1.69
CA PHE A 96 9.30 -8.09 -0.65
C PHE A 96 8.44 -6.87 -0.97
N VAL A 97 7.33 -6.74 -0.24
CA VAL A 97 6.44 -5.57 -0.27
C VAL A 97 6.94 -4.53 0.73
N ALA A 98 6.95 -3.26 0.34
CA ALA A 98 7.26 -2.15 1.23
C ALA A 98 6.16 -1.08 1.24
N ALA A 99 6.18 -0.18 2.22
CA ALA A 99 5.19 0.88 2.35
C ALA A 99 5.81 2.26 2.63
N LEU A 100 5.30 3.28 1.94
CA LEU A 100 5.55 4.69 2.24
C LEU A 100 4.29 5.24 2.90
N VAL A 101 4.39 5.60 4.18
CA VAL A 101 3.24 5.92 5.04
C VAL A 101 3.18 7.42 5.30
N ASN A 102 2.01 8.04 5.06
CA ASN A 102 1.65 9.32 5.64
C ASN A 102 0.89 9.09 6.94
N ILE A 103 1.45 9.59 8.04
CA ILE A 103 0.71 9.65 9.30
C ILE A 103 -0.45 10.64 9.19
N ASP A 104 -1.54 10.39 9.92
CA ASP A 104 -2.57 11.41 10.13
C ASP A 104 -2.09 12.39 11.21
N LEU A 105 -1.72 13.60 10.79
CA LEU A 105 -1.11 14.59 11.68
C LEU A 105 -1.97 14.92 12.90
N GLU A 106 -3.29 14.99 12.72
CA GLU A 106 -4.21 15.37 13.80
C GLU A 106 -4.29 14.28 14.86
N ASN A 107 -4.53 13.03 14.45
CA ASN A 107 -4.66 11.91 15.38
C ASN A 107 -3.33 11.52 16.01
N VAL A 108 -2.24 11.54 15.24
CA VAL A 108 -0.90 11.26 15.77
C VAL A 108 -0.40 12.40 16.66
N GLY A 109 -0.78 13.65 16.36
CA GLY A 109 -0.53 14.80 17.24
C GLY A 109 -1.21 14.64 18.60
N ARG A 110 -2.49 14.26 18.64
CA ARG A 110 -3.20 13.95 19.89
C ARG A 110 -2.56 12.80 20.67
N TYR A 111 -2.14 11.74 19.96
CA TYR A 111 -1.39 10.65 20.58
C TYR A 111 -0.08 11.14 21.19
N ALA A 112 0.65 12.02 20.48
CA ALA A 112 1.90 12.60 20.94
C ALA A 112 1.70 13.45 22.20
N GLU A 113 0.69 14.32 22.23
CA GLU A 113 0.34 15.11 23.41
C GLU A 113 0.00 14.24 24.62
N ALA A 114 -0.86 13.24 24.43
CA ALA A 114 -1.27 12.31 25.50
C ALA A 114 -0.11 11.47 26.05
N ASN A 115 0.95 11.27 25.26
CA ASN A 115 2.14 10.49 25.63
C ASN A 115 3.37 11.37 25.94
N HIS A 116 3.17 12.68 26.08
CA HIS A 116 4.22 13.67 26.34
C HIS A 116 5.40 13.60 25.35
N ILE A 117 5.09 13.45 24.07
CA ILE A 117 6.06 13.42 22.97
C ILE A 117 6.15 14.83 22.36
N PRO A 118 7.20 15.61 22.65
CA PRO A 118 7.34 16.93 22.06
C PRO A 118 7.68 16.81 20.57
N TYR A 119 6.99 17.58 19.73
CA TYR A 119 7.31 17.72 18.31
C TYR A 119 7.08 19.15 17.83
N THR A 120 7.78 19.55 16.77
CA THR A 120 7.67 20.92 16.21
C THR A 120 7.03 20.96 14.83
N THR A 121 7.19 19.91 14.04
CA THR A 121 6.73 19.84 12.65
C THR A 121 6.20 18.44 12.34
N PHE A 122 5.50 18.30 11.21
CA PHE A 122 5.10 16.99 10.69
C PHE A 122 6.31 16.06 10.50
N ALA A 123 7.38 16.57 9.90
CA ALA A 123 8.61 15.83 9.65
C ALA A 123 9.25 15.32 10.95
N ASP A 124 9.29 16.16 11.99
CA ASP A 124 9.80 15.73 13.31
C ASP A 124 8.89 14.67 13.95
N LEU A 125 7.57 14.87 13.93
CA LEU A 125 6.62 13.93 14.51
C LEU A 125 6.66 12.55 13.83
N SER A 126 6.73 12.53 12.50
CA SER A 126 6.68 11.28 11.72
C SER A 126 7.90 10.39 11.97
N GLN A 127 9.02 10.96 12.41
CA GLN A 127 10.25 10.24 12.72
C GLN A 127 10.43 9.90 14.21
N LYS A 128 9.48 10.27 15.09
CA LYS A 128 9.57 9.88 16.51
C LYS A 128 9.47 8.36 16.64
N GLU A 129 10.35 7.77 17.44
CA GLU A 129 10.38 6.32 17.68
C GLU A 129 9.03 5.74 18.09
N LYS A 130 8.32 6.42 19.01
CA LYS A 130 6.96 6.01 19.43
C LYS A 130 5.92 6.09 18.30
N VAL A 131 6.08 6.97 17.33
CA VAL A 131 5.19 7.11 16.16
C VAL A 131 5.54 6.05 15.11
N ILE A 132 6.83 5.80 14.87
CA ILE A 132 7.30 4.68 14.04
C ILE A 132 6.76 3.36 14.59
N GLN A 133 6.85 3.15 15.91
CA GLN A 133 6.33 1.96 16.57
C GLN A 133 4.80 1.86 16.44
N LEU A 134 4.08 2.97 16.54
CA LEU A 134 2.63 3.01 16.34
C LEU A 134 2.23 2.54 14.94
N VAL A 135 2.90 3.07 13.90
CA VAL A 135 2.68 2.66 12.51
C VAL A 135 3.08 1.20 12.30
N ARG A 136 4.20 0.76 12.88
CA ARG A 136 4.66 -0.64 12.81
C ARG A 136 3.60 -1.62 13.30
N GLU A 137 2.96 -1.33 14.43
CA GLU A 137 1.90 -2.20 14.96
C GLU A 137 0.66 -2.25 14.05
N GLU A 138 0.30 -1.15 13.39
CA GLU A 138 -0.77 -1.15 12.39
C GLU A 138 -0.43 -2.01 11.17
N ILE A 139 0.82 -1.93 10.71
CA ILE A 139 1.30 -2.79 9.62
C ILE A 139 1.30 -4.26 10.05
N ARG A 140 1.77 -4.58 11.26
CA ARG A 140 1.72 -5.94 11.80
C ARG A 140 0.29 -6.48 11.87
N ARG A 141 -0.67 -5.66 12.30
CA ARG A 141 -2.10 -6.02 12.33
C ARG A 141 -2.60 -6.40 10.94
N VAL A 142 -2.28 -5.61 9.91
CA VAL A 142 -2.66 -5.92 8.52
C VAL A 142 -1.93 -7.15 7.99
N ASN A 143 -0.63 -7.29 8.27
CA ASN A 143 0.20 -8.43 7.84
C ASN A 143 -0.32 -9.79 8.32
N ARG A 144 -1.00 -9.85 9.48
CA ARG A 144 -1.64 -11.09 9.97
C ARG A 144 -2.73 -11.60 9.03
N THR A 145 -3.29 -10.74 8.19
CA THR A 145 -4.35 -11.09 7.22
C THR A 145 -3.81 -11.43 5.82
N LEU A 146 -2.49 -11.37 5.64
CA LEU A 146 -1.81 -11.54 4.37
C LEU A 146 -0.99 -12.84 4.33
N PRO A 147 -0.89 -13.49 3.16
CA PRO A 147 0.07 -14.57 2.97
C PRO A 147 1.49 -14.01 3.13
N GLU A 148 2.41 -14.86 3.60
CA GLU A 148 3.76 -14.45 4.01
C GLU A 148 4.49 -13.60 2.96
N HIS A 149 4.42 -14.00 1.69
CA HIS A 149 5.09 -13.29 0.59
C HIS A 149 4.51 -11.90 0.28
N ALA A 150 3.27 -11.63 0.68
CA ALA A 150 2.59 -10.35 0.42
C ALA A 150 2.64 -9.40 1.61
N ARG A 151 3.25 -9.82 2.73
CA ARG A 151 3.40 -8.97 3.92
C ARG A 151 4.33 -7.81 3.63
N VAL A 152 4.01 -6.66 4.20
CA VAL A 152 4.92 -5.50 4.20
C VAL A 152 6.10 -5.84 5.10
N VAL A 153 7.31 -5.85 4.56
CA VAL A 153 8.54 -6.21 5.30
C VAL A 153 9.24 -4.96 5.81
N ARG A 154 9.26 -3.89 5.01
CA ARG A 154 9.88 -2.62 5.39
C ARG A 154 8.96 -1.44 5.09
N PHE A 155 9.08 -0.37 5.86
CA PHE A 155 8.32 0.84 5.64
C PHE A 155 9.10 2.11 6.03
N VAL A 156 8.62 3.25 5.53
CA VAL A 156 9.06 4.57 5.94
C VAL A 156 7.85 5.41 6.31
N ASN A 157 7.99 6.27 7.31
CA ASN A 157 7.08 7.38 7.52
C ASN A 157 7.59 8.56 6.70
N LEU A 158 6.74 9.10 5.82
CA LEU A 158 7.11 10.24 5.00
C LEU A 158 7.24 11.52 5.84
N HIS A 159 7.96 12.49 5.31
CA HIS A 159 8.26 13.78 5.94
C HIS A 159 7.24 14.88 5.60
N LYS A 160 6.27 14.59 4.72
CA LYS A 160 5.13 15.44 4.37
C LYS A 160 3.96 14.58 3.90
N GLU A 161 2.75 15.13 3.94
CA GLU A 161 1.56 14.49 3.34
C GLU A 161 1.59 14.55 1.81
N PHE A 162 0.88 13.62 1.16
CA PHE A 162 0.59 13.73 -0.26
C PHE A 162 -0.34 14.91 -0.55
N ASP A 163 0.01 15.68 -1.58
CA ASP A 163 -0.68 16.90 -1.95
C ASP A 163 -1.27 16.80 -3.38
N PRO A 164 -2.58 17.08 -3.58
CA PRO A 164 -3.15 17.16 -4.92
C PRO A 164 -2.55 18.28 -5.78
N ASP A 165 -2.10 19.39 -5.18
CA ASP A 165 -1.48 20.52 -5.89
C ASP A 165 -0.05 20.17 -6.35
N GLU A 166 0.62 19.24 -5.67
CA GLU A 166 1.89 18.64 -6.13
C GLU A 166 1.69 17.43 -7.07
N ALA A 167 0.47 17.17 -7.53
CA ALA A 167 0.12 16.06 -8.40
C ALA A 167 0.34 14.65 -7.81
N GLU A 168 0.51 14.53 -6.49
CA GLU A 168 0.64 13.24 -5.81
C GLU A 168 -0.73 12.55 -5.65
N LEU A 169 -1.78 13.35 -5.51
CA LEU A 169 -3.18 12.92 -5.45
C LEU A 169 -4.00 13.49 -6.61
N THR A 170 -5.10 12.83 -6.96
CA THR A 170 -6.20 13.47 -7.68
C THR A 170 -6.96 14.43 -6.75
N ARG A 171 -7.82 15.29 -7.30
CA ARG A 171 -8.74 16.11 -6.48
C ARG A 171 -9.71 15.28 -5.63
N THR A 172 -9.96 14.03 -6.02
CA THR A 172 -10.72 13.04 -5.25
C THR A 172 -9.85 12.25 -4.26
N ARG A 173 -8.61 12.70 -4.01
CA ARG A 173 -7.63 12.08 -3.11
C ARG A 173 -7.17 10.66 -3.52
N LYS A 174 -7.31 10.27 -4.79
CA LYS A 174 -6.74 9.01 -5.29
C LYS A 174 -5.25 9.20 -5.57
N ILE A 175 -4.40 8.30 -5.06
CA ILE A 175 -2.96 8.35 -5.30
C ILE A 175 -2.65 8.20 -6.80
N ARG A 176 -1.85 9.13 -7.34
CA ARG A 176 -1.32 9.06 -8.71
C ARG A 176 -0.05 8.20 -8.72
N ARG A 177 -0.24 6.90 -8.52
CA ARG A 177 0.80 5.91 -8.24
C ARG A 177 2.10 6.09 -9.04
N SER A 178 2.06 6.06 -10.37
CA SER A 178 3.28 6.15 -11.19
C SER A 178 4.07 7.44 -10.95
N PHE A 179 3.37 8.55 -10.69
CA PHE A 179 4.01 9.82 -10.37
C PHE A 179 4.62 9.81 -8.96
N VAL A 180 3.92 9.25 -7.98
CA VAL A 180 4.41 9.16 -6.60
C VAL A 180 5.58 8.18 -6.49
N GLU A 181 5.50 7.01 -7.12
CA GLU A 181 6.62 6.04 -7.20
C GLU A 181 7.86 6.68 -7.84
N GLU A 182 7.69 7.52 -8.86
CA GLU A 182 8.79 8.27 -9.47
C GLU A 182 9.35 9.35 -8.53
N ARG A 183 8.48 10.15 -7.93
CA ARG A 183 8.85 11.25 -7.03
C ARG A 183 9.64 10.77 -5.81
N TYR A 184 9.29 9.59 -5.29
CA TYR A 184 9.93 8.99 -4.12
C TYR A 184 10.88 7.85 -4.48
N ARG A 185 11.37 7.79 -5.74
CA ARG A 185 12.27 6.74 -6.22
C ARG A 185 13.46 6.53 -5.30
N ASP A 186 14.12 7.59 -4.85
CA ASP A 186 15.31 7.47 -3.99
C ASP A 186 15.01 6.81 -2.63
N LEU A 187 13.83 7.08 -2.05
CA LEU A 187 13.38 6.40 -0.83
C LEU A 187 13.06 4.93 -1.10
N ILE A 188 12.38 4.64 -2.22
CA ILE A 188 12.07 3.28 -2.63
C ILE A 188 13.35 2.47 -2.85
N GLU A 189 14.35 3.03 -3.55
CA GLU A 189 15.65 2.38 -3.71
C GLU A 189 16.38 2.23 -2.38
N ALA A 190 16.33 3.21 -1.48
CA ALA A 190 16.93 3.08 -0.16
C ALA A 190 16.34 1.91 0.64
N ILE A 191 15.02 1.70 0.57
CA ILE A 191 14.34 0.57 1.20
C ILE A 191 14.91 -0.76 0.69
N TYR A 192 14.96 -0.94 -0.63
CA TYR A 192 15.40 -2.18 -1.26
C TYR A 192 16.92 -2.40 -1.25
N ALA A 193 17.70 -1.33 -1.14
CA ALA A 193 19.15 -1.40 -0.93
C ALA A 193 19.53 -1.74 0.52
N GLY A 194 18.56 -1.99 1.41
CA GLY A 194 18.83 -2.36 2.80
C GLY A 194 19.37 -1.20 3.65
N LYS A 195 19.13 0.06 3.27
CA LYS A 195 19.54 1.21 4.09
C LYS A 195 18.63 1.33 5.33
N ASP A 196 19.15 1.94 6.39
CA ASP A 196 18.39 2.22 7.63
C ASP A 196 17.87 3.66 7.69
N ARG A 197 18.42 4.56 6.87
CA ARG A 197 18.02 5.96 6.79
C ARG A 197 18.38 6.59 5.45
N LEU A 198 17.65 7.64 5.08
CA LEU A 198 17.96 8.51 3.96
C LEU A 198 17.75 9.97 4.37
N THR A 199 18.69 10.84 4.02
CA THR A 199 18.47 12.29 4.14
C THR A 199 17.71 12.76 2.91
N VAL A 200 16.53 13.35 3.12
CA VAL A 200 15.74 13.98 2.06
C VAL A 200 15.83 15.48 2.22
N GLU A 201 16.16 16.17 1.13
CA GLU A 201 16.21 17.61 1.06
C GLU A 201 14.91 18.13 0.44
N ALA A 202 14.20 18.98 1.17
CA ALA A 202 13.02 19.67 0.69
C ALA A 202 13.35 21.16 0.49
N VAL A 203 13.05 21.69 -0.69
CA VAL A 203 13.14 23.12 -0.96
C VAL A 203 11.91 23.80 -0.36
N VAL A 204 12.09 24.50 0.75
CA VAL A 204 11.05 25.30 1.39
C VAL A 204 11.08 26.70 0.78
N ARG A 205 9.95 27.11 0.20
CA ARG A 205 9.75 28.47 -0.28
C ARG A 205 9.09 29.30 0.81
N TYR A 206 9.82 30.26 1.35
CA TYR A 206 9.33 31.18 2.37
C TYR A 206 8.37 32.20 1.74
N ARG A 207 7.51 32.79 2.57
CA ARG A 207 6.52 33.80 2.15
C ARG A 207 7.16 35.06 1.54
N ASP A 208 8.42 35.34 1.88
CA ASP A 208 9.21 36.45 1.32
C ASP A 208 9.87 36.09 -0.04
N GLY A 209 9.58 34.91 -0.59
CA GLY A 209 10.13 34.42 -1.85
C GLY A 209 11.49 33.75 -1.74
N ARG A 210 12.13 33.76 -0.57
CA ARG A 210 13.39 33.03 -0.35
C ARG A 210 13.17 31.53 -0.46
N GLN A 211 14.17 30.83 -0.97
CA GLN A 211 14.22 29.38 -0.96
C GLN A 211 15.27 28.93 0.05
N GLY A 212 14.89 28.02 0.94
CA GLY A 212 15.82 27.33 1.82
C GLY A 212 15.75 25.84 1.57
N ILE A 213 16.84 25.14 1.89
CA ILE A 213 16.84 23.68 1.90
C ILE A 213 16.65 23.24 3.35
N VAL A 214 15.60 22.46 3.59
CA VAL A 214 15.40 21.76 4.86
C VAL A 214 15.73 20.30 4.62
N SER A 215 16.74 19.79 5.31
CA SER A 215 17.07 18.37 5.30
C SER A 215 16.34 17.66 6.44
N THR A 216 15.73 16.52 6.12
CA THR A 216 15.09 15.62 7.10
C THR A 216 15.65 14.23 6.93
N VAL A 217 16.06 13.60 8.03
CA VAL A 217 16.44 12.20 8.02
C VAL A 217 15.18 11.35 8.11
N ILE A 218 14.96 10.50 7.11
CA ILE A 218 13.87 9.52 7.09
C ILE A 218 14.43 8.17 7.46
N PHE A 219 13.88 7.55 8.50
CA PHE A 219 14.25 6.20 8.91
C PHE A 219 13.53 5.15 8.06
N VAL A 220 14.28 4.15 7.63
CA VAL A 220 13.77 2.94 6.99
C VAL A 220 13.64 1.89 8.08
N ASN A 221 12.44 1.34 8.23
CA ASN A 221 12.08 0.53 9.37
C ASN A 221 11.64 -0.86 8.92
N ASP A 222 12.09 -1.87 9.64
CA ASP A 222 11.55 -3.22 9.52
C ASP A 222 10.22 -3.32 10.29
N VAL A 223 9.37 -4.23 9.82
CA VAL A 223 8.05 -4.54 10.41
C VAL A 223 8.17 -5.65 11.44
#